data_AF-A0A9D3YYQ2-F1
#
_entry.id   AF-A0A9D3YYQ2-F1
#
_cell.length_a   1.000
_cell.length_b   1.000
_cell.length_c   1.000
_cell.angle_alpha   90.00
_cell.angle_beta   90.00
_cell.angle_gamma   90.00
#
_symmetry.space_group_name_H-M   'P 1'
#
loop_
_entity.id
_entity.type
_entity.pdbx_description
1 polymer ?
#
loop_
_entity_poly.entity_id
_entity_poly.type
_entity_poly.pdbx_seq_one_letter_code
_entity_poly.pdbx_strand_id
1 'polypeptide(L)' 'MLTGVTTLLFIAFFGTVFSLSRLGAKDFIGSCKFREYVYRDGDSFTYTGGDEYFCTCVQGVVKCTQKSGGWRS' A
#
# COMPACT_ATOMS: atom_id res chain seq x y z
N MET A 1 -25.17 -43.08 17.85
CA MET A 1 -24.05 -42.26 18.35
C MET A 1 -23.06 -41.99 17.21
N LEU A 2 -23.45 -41.27 16.14
CA LEU A 2 -22.59 -41.00 14.96
C LEU A 2 -22.75 -39.58 14.39
N THR A 3 -23.42 -38.68 15.10
CA THR A 3 -23.64 -37.29 14.64
C THR A 3 -22.63 -36.28 15.21
N GLY A 4 -21.85 -36.64 16.22
CA GLY A 4 -20.89 -35.72 16.86
C GLY A 4 -19.55 -35.57 16.11
N VAL A 5 -19.10 -36.63 15.42
CA VAL A 5 -17.79 -36.65 14.76
C VAL A 5 -17.81 -35.86 13.45
N THR A 6 -18.92 -35.92 12.71
CA THR A 6 -19.09 -35.15 11.46
C THR A 6 -19.11 -33.65 11.71
N THR A 7 -19.83 -33.16 12.73
CA THR A 7 -19.90 -31.73 13.06
C THR A 7 -18.53 -31.16 13.44
N LEU A 8 -17.70 -31.89 14.20
CA LEU A 8 -16.36 -31.44 14.58
C LEU A 8 -15.40 -31.32 13.38
N LEU A 9 -15.51 -32.22 12.40
CA LEU A 9 -14.74 -32.18 11.15
C LEU A 9 -15.10 -30.96 10.28
N PHE A 10 -16.39 -30.58 10.20
CA PHE A 10 -16.82 -29.40 9.46
C PHE A 10 -16.28 -28.08 10.05
N ILE A 11 -16.25 -27.96 11.38
CA ILE A 11 -15.73 -26.76 12.06
C ILE A 11 -14.22 -26.66 11.89
N ALA A 12 -13.49 -27.79 11.95
CA ALA A 12 -12.05 -27.82 11.73
C ALA A 12 -11.67 -27.43 10.28
N PHE A 13 -12.46 -27.86 9.29
CA PHE A 13 -12.24 -27.49 7.88
C PHE A 13 -12.63 -26.02 7.59
N PHE A 14 -13.77 -25.54 8.08
CA PHE A 14 -14.15 -24.13 7.85
C PHE A 14 -13.30 -23.14 8.66
N GLY A 15 -12.86 -23.50 9.87
CA GLY A 15 -12.03 -22.62 10.71
C GLY A 15 -10.60 -22.43 10.20
N THR A 16 -10.02 -23.46 9.57
CA THR A 16 -8.68 -23.39 8.98
C THR A 16 -8.66 -22.69 7.62
N VAL A 17 -9.69 -22.88 6.79
CA VAL A 17 -9.83 -22.18 5.51
C VAL A 17 -10.08 -20.67 5.72
N PHE A 18 -10.86 -20.29 6.74
CA PHE A 18 -11.16 -18.89 7.04
C PHE A 18 -9.99 -18.12 7.70
N SER A 19 -9.01 -18.84 8.27
CA SER A 19 -7.83 -18.23 8.88
C SER A 19 -6.75 -17.83 7.87
N LEU A 20 -6.72 -18.42 6.68
CA LEU A 20 -5.71 -18.10 5.66
C LEU A 20 -6.01 -16.81 4.87
N SER A 21 -7.25 -16.29 4.92
CA SER A 21 -7.64 -15.09 4.18
C SER A 21 -7.18 -13.78 4.83
N ARG A 22 -6.62 -13.82 6.05
CA ARG A 22 -6.17 -12.62 6.78
C ARG A 22 -4.67 -12.36 6.69
N LEU A 23 -3.95 -13.10 5.87
CA LEU A 23 -2.51 -12.91 5.62
C LEU A 23 -2.26 -12.10 4.34
N GLY A 24 -3.02 -11.00 4.14
CA GLY A 24 -2.95 -10.23 2.88
C GLY A 24 -3.40 -8.78 2.98
N ALA A 25 -3.38 -8.18 4.17
CA ALA A 25 -3.77 -6.77 4.37
C ALA A 25 -2.66 -5.93 5.03
N LYS A 26 -1.39 -6.34 4.86
CA LYS A 26 -0.23 -5.57 5.36
C LYS A 26 0.61 -4.95 4.24
N ASP A 27 0.09 -4.93 3.01
CA ASP A 27 0.78 -4.36 1.84
C ASP A 27 -0.09 -3.41 1.00
N PHE A 28 -1.32 -3.08 1.42
CA PHE A 28 -2.25 -2.30 0.59
C PHE A 28 -2.36 -0.80 0.94
N ILE A 29 -1.63 -0.28 1.94
CA ILE A 29 -1.80 1.10 2.44
C ILE A 29 -0.52 1.93 2.29
N GLY A 30 0.11 1.87 1.13
CA GLY A 30 1.36 2.60 0.92
C GLY A 30 1.73 2.70 -0.53
N SER A 31 0.81 3.14 -1.38
CA SER A 31 1.20 3.57 -2.73
C SER A 31 0.56 4.90 -3.06
N CYS A 32 1.32 5.75 -3.73
CA CYS A 32 0.89 7.04 -4.17
C CYS A 32 0.78 7.04 -5.69
N LYS A 33 -0.33 7.55 -6.22
CA LYS A 33 -0.43 7.85 -7.65
C LYS A 33 -0.04 9.31 -7.87
N PHE A 34 1.00 9.54 -8.67
CA PHE A 34 1.37 10.87 -9.12
C PHE A 34 1.44 10.90 -10.63
N ARG A 35 0.55 11.69 -11.26
CA ARG A 35 0.32 11.70 -12.71
C ARG A 35 -0.03 10.29 -13.22
N GLU A 36 0.77 9.76 -14.14
CA GLU A 36 0.61 8.45 -14.75
C GLU A 36 1.46 7.37 -14.06
N TYR A 37 2.18 7.73 -13.00
CA TYR A 37 3.09 6.83 -12.28
C TYR A 37 2.53 6.46 -10.91
N VAL A 38 2.86 5.24 -10.48
CA VAL A 38 2.54 4.70 -9.16
C VAL A 38 3.84 4.51 -8.40
N TYR A 39 3.92 5.13 -7.23
CA TYR A 39 5.07 5.11 -6.32
C TYR A 39 4.69 4.32 -5.07
N ARG A 40 5.64 3.58 -4.51
CA ARG A 40 5.47 2.88 -3.23
C ARG A 40 5.74 3.83 -2.08
N ASP A 41 5.28 3.47 -0.89
CA ASP A 41 5.57 4.20 0.32
C ASP A 41 7.07 4.27 0.56
N GLY A 42 7.57 5.47 0.85
CA GLY A 42 9.00 5.75 0.97
C GLY A 42 9.68 6.09 -0.35
N ASP A 43 9.05 5.88 -1.51
CA ASP A 43 9.65 6.26 -2.79
C ASP A 43 9.74 7.79 -2.91
N SER A 44 10.88 8.26 -3.38
CA SER A 44 11.14 9.67 -3.68
C SER A 44 11.47 9.87 -5.15
N PHE A 45 10.98 10.94 -5.75
CA PHE A 45 11.22 11.28 -7.14
C PHE A 45 11.31 12.79 -7.34
N THR A 46 12.08 13.20 -8.36
CA THR A 46 12.15 14.60 -8.79
C THR A 46 11.16 14.83 -9.92
N TYR A 47 10.40 15.91 -9.83
CA TYR A 47 9.48 16.35 -10.85
C TYR A 47 9.87 17.74 -11.34
N THR A 48 10.06 17.88 -12.66
CA THR A 48 10.43 19.15 -13.31
C THR A 48 9.29 19.58 -14.22
N GLY A 49 8.55 20.60 -13.79
CA GLY A 49 7.33 21.09 -14.45
C GLY A 49 7.34 22.58 -14.80
N GLY A 50 8.53 23.18 -14.77
CA GLY A 50 8.73 24.63 -14.74
C GLY A 50 9.77 24.99 -13.66
N ASP A 51 9.62 24.38 -12.48
CA ASP A 51 10.64 24.35 -11.42
C ASP A 51 10.95 22.91 -11.02
N GLU A 52 12.07 22.71 -10.33
CA GLU A 52 12.46 21.40 -9.78
C GLU A 52 11.80 21.18 -8.41
N TYR A 53 10.97 20.14 -8.31
CA TYR A 53 10.31 19.72 -7.06
C TYR A 53 10.81 18.34 -6.64
N PHE A 54 11.12 18.18 -5.36
CA PHE A 54 11.41 16.89 -4.76
C PHE A 54 10.16 16.35 -4.09
N CYS A 55 9.64 15.24 -4.60
CA CYS A 55 8.42 14.60 -4.13
C CYS A 55 8.74 13.28 -3.41
N THR A 56 7.99 12.97 -2.35
CA THR A 56 8.12 11.71 -1.61
C THR A 56 6.73 11.16 -1.31
N CYS A 57 6.54 9.88 -1.56
CA CYS A 57 5.34 9.15 -1.17
C CYS A 57 5.47 8.72 0.29
N VAL A 58 4.57 9.19 1.16
CA VAL A 58 4.56 8.82 2.57
C VAL A 58 3.13 8.57 3.01
N GLN A 59 2.87 7.37 3.51
CA GLN A 59 1.56 6.87 3.92
C GLN A 59 0.47 7.04 2.85
N GLY A 60 0.81 6.76 1.59
CA GLY A 60 -0.11 6.91 0.44
C GLY A 60 -0.39 8.37 0.02
N VAL A 61 0.32 9.34 0.59
CA VAL A 61 0.23 10.77 0.23
C VAL A 61 1.53 11.24 -0.40
N VAL A 62 1.45 11.92 -1.55
CA VAL A 62 2.62 12.56 -2.20
C VAL A 62 2.87 13.91 -1.54
N LYS A 63 4.05 14.10 -0.95
CA LYS A 63 4.53 15.40 -0.46
C LYS A 63 5.62 15.91 -1.37
N CYS A 64 5.37 17.04 -2.03
CA CYS A 64 6.35 17.71 -2.89
C CYS A 64 6.87 18.98 -2.21
N THR A 65 8.18 19.17 -2.26
CA THR A 65 8.87 20.38 -1.80
C THR A 65 9.58 21.01 -2.99
N GLN A 66 9.41 22.32 -3.17
CA GLN A 66 10.16 23.02 -4.21
C GLN A 66 11.64 23.01 -3.81
N LYS A 67 12.52 22.63 -4.73
CA LYS A 67 13.94 22.87 -4.54
C LYS A 67 14.11 24.39 -4.62
N SER A 68 14.38 25.04 -3.50
CA SER A 68 14.60 26.48 -3.43
C SER A 68 15.84 26.84 -4.25
N GLY A 69 15.66 27.00 -5.56
CA GLY A 69 16.76 27.08 -6.51
C GLY A 69 16.37 27.64 -7.87
N GLY A 70 15.16 28.19 -8.00
CA GLY A 70 14.81 29.01 -9.15
C GLY A 70 15.46 30.38 -9.05
N TRP A 71 16.75 30.49 -9.39
CA TRP A 71 17.30 31.76 -9.85
C TRP A 71 16.59 32.11 -11.16
N ARG A 72 15.47 32.84 -11.08
CA ARG A 72 14.98 33.65 -12.20
C ARG A 72 16.04 34.73 -12.44
N SER A 73 16.92 34.48 -13.41
CA SER A 73 17.78 35.50 -14.03
C SER A 73 17.05 36.08 -15.25
#